data_AF-A0A7C2R6V5-F1
#
_entry.id   AF-A0A7C2R6V5-F1
#
_cell.length_a   1.000
_cell.length_b   1.000
_cell.length_c   1.000
_cell.angle_alpha   90.00
_cell.angle_beta   90.00
_cell.angle_gamma   90.00
#
_symmetry.space_group_name_H-M   'P 1'
#
loop_
_entity.id
_entity.type
_entity.pdbx_description
1 polymer ?
#
loop_
_entity_poly.entity_id
_entity_poly.type
_entity_poly.pdbx_seq_one_letter_code
_entity_poly.pdbx_strand_id
1 'polypeptide(L)'
;MKLNLDCIPCFQKQALQAVRFISDDEKLHEKVLRTVTEELLNSNWNSTPPQLAHKVHNIVKQVTKETDPYKAVKKENNDLVMRLYP
;
A
#
# COMPACT_ATOMS: atom_id res chain seq x y z
N MET A 1 -19.70 3.80 1.03
CA MET A 1 -19.01 4.59 -0.02
C MET A 1 -18.81 3.72 -1.25
N LYS A 2 -19.01 4.26 -2.45
CA LYS A 2 -18.69 3.57 -3.71
C LYS A 2 -17.27 3.90 -4.15
N LEU A 3 -16.66 3.03 -4.93
CA LEU A 3 -15.38 3.30 -5.58
C LEU A 3 -15.53 4.44 -6.59
N ASN A 4 -14.56 5.35 -6.60
CA ASN A 4 -14.40 6.38 -7.63
C ASN A 4 -13.22 5.98 -8.53
N LEU A 5 -13.21 6.39 -9.80
CA LEU A 5 -12.13 6.17 -10.73
C LEU A 5 -10.78 6.67 -10.19
N ASP A 6 -10.78 7.74 -9.40
CA ASP A 6 -9.59 8.26 -8.71
C ASP A 6 -8.97 7.27 -7.70
N CYS A 7 -9.74 6.28 -7.23
CA CYS A 7 -9.23 5.25 -6.34
C CYS A 7 -8.21 4.34 -7.05
N ILE A 8 -8.36 4.10 -8.36
CA ILE A 8 -7.49 3.20 -9.13
C ILE A 8 -6.03 3.70 -9.16
N PRO A 9 -5.74 4.94 -9.60
CA PRO A 9 -4.37 5.47 -9.54
C PRO A 9 -3.91 5.67 -8.08
N CYS A 10 -4.82 5.96 -7.14
CA CYS A 10 -4.48 6.08 -5.73
C CYS A 10 -3.93 4.76 -5.15
N PHE A 11 -4.55 3.62 -5.45
CA PHE A 11 -4.06 2.32 -4.99
C PHE A 11 -2.67 1.98 -5.52
N GLN A 12 -2.36 2.33 -6.77
CA GLN A 12 -1.02 2.16 -7.30
C GLN A 12 0.01 3.03 -6.57
N LYS A 13 -0.33 4.30 -6.33
CA LYS A 13 0.52 5.21 -5.56
C LYS A 13 0.77 4.68 -4.13
N GLN A 14 -0.28 4.16 -3.48
CA GLN A 14 -0.18 3.57 -2.14
C GLN A 14 0.71 2.32 -2.13
N ALA A 15 0.56 1.43 -3.11
CA ALA A 15 1.41 0.25 -3.24
C ALA A 15 2.89 0.63 -3.43
N LEU A 16 3.17 1.63 -4.27
CA LEU A 16 4.52 2.14 -4.49
C LEU A 16 5.14 2.73 -3.22
N GLN A 17 4.36 3.53 -2.48
CA GLN A 17 4.81 4.10 -1.21
C GLN A 17 5.10 3.00 -0.18
N ALA A 18 4.21 2.01 -0.08
CA ALA A 18 4.37 0.90 0.86
C ALA A 18 5.64 0.09 0.58
N VAL A 19 5.91 -0.28 -0.68
CA VAL A 19 7.09 -1.09 -1.02
C VAL A 19 8.40 -0.31 -0.83
N ARG A 20 8.39 1.01 -1.01
CA ARG A 20 9.55 1.88 -0.76
C ARG A 20 9.94 1.97 0.72
N PHE A 21 9.03 1.71 1.65
CA PHE A 21 9.41 1.60 3.07
C PHE A 21 10.19 0.31 3.39
N ILE A 22 10.20 -0.66 2.48
CA ILE A 22 10.80 -1.98 2.69
C ILE A 22 12.16 -2.09 1.99
N SER A 23 12.27 -1.56 0.77
CA SER A 23 13.47 -1.72 -0.06
C SER A 23 13.58 -0.60 -1.08
N ASP A 24 14.80 -0.30 -1.53
CA ASP A 24 15.10 0.58 -2.67
C ASP A 24 15.26 -0.19 -4.00
N ASP A 25 15.02 -1.51 -4.01
CA ASP A 25 15.10 -2.33 -5.23
C ASP A 25 13.93 -2.04 -6.19
N GLU A 26 14.24 -1.33 -7.28
CA GLU A 26 13.26 -0.99 -8.31
C GLU A 26 12.61 -2.21 -8.98
N LYS A 27 13.31 -3.35 -9.07
CA LYS A 27 12.72 -4.58 -9.63
C LYS A 27 11.62 -5.13 -8.73
N LEU A 28 11.81 -5.04 -7.42
CA LEU A 28 10.78 -5.38 -6.45
C LEU A 28 9.60 -4.41 -6.53
N HIS A 29 9.87 -3.11 -6.69
CA HIS A 29 8.81 -2.10 -6.86
C HIS A 29 7.99 -2.40 -8.11
N GLU A 30 8.64 -2.61 -9.25
CA GLU A 30 7.97 -2.94 -10.51
C GLU A 30 7.12 -4.20 -10.35
N LYS A 31 7.64 -5.26 -9.71
CA LYS A 31 6.91 -6.49 -9.46
C LYS A 31 5.63 -6.23 -8.67
N VAL A 32 5.70 -5.44 -7.59
CA VAL A 32 4.52 -5.05 -6.80
C VAL A 32 3.51 -4.27 -7.64
N LEU A 33 3.95 -3.27 -8.41
CA LEU A 33 3.07 -2.46 -9.25
C LEU A 33 2.36 -3.29 -10.33
N ARG A 34 3.05 -4.24 -10.95
CA ARG A 34 2.47 -5.15 -11.94
C ARG A 34 1.39 -6.02 -11.30
N THR A 35 1.68 -6.69 -10.19
CA THR A 35 0.71 -7.52 -9.48
C THR A 35 -0.50 -6.72 -8.99
N VAL A 36 -0.30 -5.49 -8.51
CA VAL A 36 -1.40 -4.59 -8.14
C VAL A 36 -2.22 -4.19 -9.36
N THR A 37 -1.60 -3.92 -10.52
CA THR A 37 -2.33 -3.59 -11.76
C THR A 37 -3.22 -4.75 -12.17
N GLU A 38 -2.69 -5.98 -12.12
CA GLU A 38 -3.43 -7.19 -12.46
C GLU A 38 -4.63 -7.39 -11.52
N GLU A 39 -4.48 -7.18 -10.21
CA GLU A 39 -5.61 -7.26 -9.28
C GLU A 39 -6.65 -6.17 -9.56
N LEU A 40 -6.23 -4.93 -9.79
CA LEU A 40 -7.13 -3.82 -10.08
C LEU A 40 -7.92 -4.05 -11.37
N LEU A 41 -7.26 -4.55 -12.42
CA LEU A 41 -7.84 -4.87 -13.72
C LEU A 41 -8.92 -5.97 -13.60
N ASN A 42 -8.67 -6.99 -12.77
CA ASN A 42 -9.58 -8.13 -12.59
C ASN A 42 -10.62 -7.93 -11.49
N SER A 43 -10.61 -6.78 -10.81
CA SER A 43 -11.49 -6.53 -9.66
C SER A 43 -12.87 -5.97 -10.03
N ASN A 44 -13.85 -6.20 -9.16
CA ASN A 44 -15.18 -5.60 -9.29
C ASN A 44 -15.21 -4.18 -8.73
N TRP A 45 -15.31 -3.17 -9.60
CA TRP A 45 -15.32 -1.76 -9.21
C TRP A 45 -16.65 -1.29 -8.60
N ASN A 46 -17.67 -2.15 -8.49
CA ASN A 46 -18.83 -1.89 -7.66
C ASN A 46 -18.58 -2.16 -6.16
N SER A 47 -17.39 -2.64 -5.78
CA SER A 47 -17.00 -2.82 -4.38
C SER A 47 -16.70 -1.49 -3.70
N THR A 48 -16.50 -1.55 -2.38
CA THR A 48 -16.06 -0.38 -1.61
C THR A 48 -14.55 -0.15 -1.76
N PRO A 49 -14.05 1.10 -1.70
CA PRO A 49 -12.61 1.38 -1.72
C PRO A 49 -11.81 0.61 -0.65
N PRO A 50 -12.26 0.49 0.62
CA PRO A 50 -11.52 -0.26 1.63
C PRO A 50 -11.33 -1.73 1.30
N GLN A 51 -12.31 -2.39 0.67
CA GLN A 51 -12.16 -3.78 0.24
C GLN A 51 -11.02 -3.94 -0.76
N LEU A 52 -10.91 -3.03 -1.73
CA LEU A 52 -9.83 -3.04 -2.70
C LEU A 52 -8.48 -2.66 -2.07
N ALA A 53 -8.47 -1.65 -1.20
CA ALA A 53 -7.29 -1.24 -0.45
C ALA A 53 -6.68 -2.41 0.33
N HIS A 54 -7.52 -3.22 1.00
CA HIS A 54 -7.07 -4.40 1.72
C HIS A 54 -6.37 -5.41 0.82
N LYS A 55 -6.89 -5.66 -0.38
CA LYS A 55 -6.26 -6.55 -1.34
C LYS A 55 -4.90 -6.01 -1.81
N VAL A 56 -4.85 -4.71 -2.13
CA VAL A 56 -3.62 -4.02 -2.55
C VAL A 56 -2.54 -4.13 -1.47
N HIS A 57 -2.88 -3.82 -0.21
CA HIS A 57 -1.94 -3.97 0.89
C HIS A 57 -1.52 -5.42 1.14
N ASN A 58 -2.41 -6.39 0.95
CA ASN A 58 -2.06 -7.81 1.06
C ASN A 58 -1.07 -8.24 -0.03
N ILE A 59 -1.22 -7.75 -1.27
CA ILE A 59 -0.27 -8.02 -2.35
C ILE A 59 1.13 -7.52 -1.97
N VAL A 60 1.24 -6.30 -1.45
CA VAL A 60 2.54 -5.76 -1.00
C VAL A 60 3.17 -6.70 0.02
N LYS A 61 2.43 -7.14 1.04
CA LYS A 61 2.93 -8.06 2.06
C LYS A 61 3.35 -9.42 1.50
N GLN A 62 2.56 -9.99 0.59
CA GLN A 62 2.83 -11.30 -0.01
C GLN A 62 4.07 -11.28 -0.91
N VAL A 63 4.21 -10.25 -1.75
CA VAL A 63 5.33 -10.12 -2.69
C VAL A 63 6.63 -9.86 -1.94
N THR A 64 6.59 -9.02 -0.91
CA THR A 64 7.78 -8.57 -0.16
C THR A 64 8.13 -9.48 1.01
N LYS A 65 7.20 -10.34 1.44
CA LYS A 65 7.27 -11.15 2.67
C LYS A 65 7.39 -10.33 3.95
N GLU A 66 7.15 -9.01 3.88
CA GLU A 66 7.13 -8.12 5.04
C GLU A 66 5.70 -7.98 5.55
N THR A 67 5.52 -8.17 6.86
CA THR A 67 4.19 -8.19 7.50
C THR A 67 3.66 -6.78 7.78
N ASP A 68 4.56 -5.84 8.02
CA ASP A 68 4.24 -4.45 8.33
C ASP A 68 5.22 -3.48 7.65
N PRO A 69 4.94 -3.10 6.38
CA PRO A 69 5.77 -2.15 5.63
C PRO A 69 5.98 -0.81 6.34
N TYR A 70 5.05 -0.42 7.21
CA TYR A 70 5.04 0.89 7.85
C TYR A 70 5.68 0.88 9.24
N LYS A 71 6.26 -0.23 9.69
CA LYS A 71 6.74 -0.37 11.09
C LYS A 71 7.74 0.72 11.48
N ALA A 72 8.73 0.98 10.63
CA ALA A 72 9.78 1.97 10.91
C ALA A 72 9.21 3.40 10.94
N VAL A 73 8.46 3.80 9.91
CA VAL A 73 7.86 5.15 9.82
C VAL A 73 6.82 5.39 10.93
N LYS A 74 6.05 4.36 11.33
CA LYS A 74 5.14 4.47 12.47
C LYS A 74 5.90 4.72 13.77
N LYS A 75 7.03 4.03 13.99
CA LYS A 75 7.87 4.24 15.16
C LYS A 75 8.41 5.67 15.20
N GLU A 76 9.00 6.14 14.09
CA GLU A 76 9.53 7.50 13.98
C GLU A 76 8.46 8.56 14.27
N ASN A 77 7.29 8.43 13.65
CA ASN A 77 6.19 9.36 13.84
C ASN A 77 5.65 9.33 15.28
N ASN A 78 5.52 8.15 15.88
CA ASN A 78 5.10 8.02 17.27
C ASN A 78 6.13 8.66 18.21
N ASP A 79 7.42 8.40 18.02
CA ASP A 79 8.51 8.98 18.82
C ASP A 79 8.58 10.52 18.67
N LEU A 80 8.24 11.06 17.50
CA LEU A 80 8.09 12.50 17.29
C LEU A 80 6.93 13.08 18.09
N VAL A 81 5.73 12.49 17.99
CA VAL A 81 4.53 12.98 18.67
C VAL A 81 4.65 12.85 20.19
N MET A 82 5.25 11.77 20.69
CA MET A 82 5.49 11.57 22.13
C MET A 82 6.36 12.67 22.75
N ARG A 83 7.29 13.27 21.99
CA ARG A 83 8.10 14.40 22.46
C ARG A 83 7.31 15.71 22.58
N LEU A 84 6.15 15.80 21.93
CA LEU A 84 5.25 16.95 21.97
C LEU A 84 4.09 16.76 22.95
N TYR A 85 3.91 15.53 23.46
CA TYR A 85 2.83 15.19 24.38
C TYR A 85 3.16 15.72 25.80
N PRO A 86 2.27 16.49 26.45
CA PRO A 86 2.48 17.06 27.79
C PRO A 86 2.71 16.04 28.91
#